data_AF-A0A3P1CK73-F1
#
_entry.id   AF-A0A3P1CK73-F1
#
_cell.length_a   1.000
_cell.length_b   1.000
_cell.length_c   1.000
_cell.angle_alpha   90.00
_cell.angle_beta   90.00
_cell.angle_gamma   90.00
#
_symmetry.space_group_name_H-M   'P 1'
#
loop_
_entity.id
_entity.type
_entity.pdbx_description
1 polymer ?
#
loop_
_entity_poly.entity_id
_entity_poly.type
_entity_poly.pdbx_seq_one_letter_code
_entity_poly.pdbx_strand_id
1 'polypeptide(L)'
;MIPDDRNANVGTEYGGHLLQKSLQKLGAGRSILLDKNNRVIAGNKTLETAAALGLENVQIVESDGKTIIAVKRTDLDLDSKRGREMALADNKVSQVNLSFDADVVDDIAADFDVDLNEWGFDSIEPEEKKISLPSGEKEFKQMTFILTDDQAKRVESAIKLVKKTNDFDGTGNENSNGNALAFIVDQYLAKLNG
;
A
#
# COMPACT_ATOMS: atom_id res chain seq x y z
N MET A 1 9.08 26.35 0.06
CA MET A 1 8.53 25.23 -0.72
C MET A 1 7.02 25.22 -0.55
N ILE A 2 6.31 24.80 -1.58
CA ILE A 2 4.85 24.88 -1.63
C ILE A 2 4.32 23.42 -1.66
N PRO A 3 3.56 22.98 -0.65
CA PRO A 3 2.89 21.67 -0.71
C PRO A 3 2.02 21.56 -1.96
N ASP A 4 1.85 20.35 -2.47
CA ASP A 4 0.93 20.11 -3.57
C ASP A 4 -0.52 20.16 -3.11
N ASP A 5 -1.31 21.06 -3.70
CA ASP A 5 -2.71 21.32 -3.35
C ASP A 5 -3.65 20.21 -3.80
N ARG A 6 -3.20 19.33 -4.71
CA ARG A 6 -3.90 18.12 -5.14
C ARG A 6 -3.11 16.84 -4.81
N ASN A 7 -2.34 16.85 -3.72
CA ASN A 7 -1.56 15.66 -3.34
C ASN A 7 -2.48 14.47 -3.05
N ALA A 8 -2.51 13.49 -3.97
CA ALA A 8 -3.36 12.31 -3.90
C ALA A 8 -3.07 11.41 -2.69
N ASN A 9 -1.86 11.45 -2.12
CA ASN A 9 -1.56 10.71 -0.90
C ASN A 9 -2.00 11.49 0.35
N VAL A 10 -3.16 11.14 0.91
CA VAL A 10 -3.70 11.76 2.13
C VAL A 10 -3.02 11.27 3.41
N GLY A 11 -2.29 10.16 3.35
CA GLY A 11 -1.64 9.56 4.50
C GLY A 11 -2.57 8.76 5.40
N THR A 12 -2.00 8.14 6.44
CA THR A 12 -2.79 7.47 7.50
C THR A 12 -2.39 8.02 8.86
N GLU A 13 -3.28 7.99 9.84
CA GLU A 13 -2.97 8.45 11.21
C GLU A 13 -1.78 7.65 11.80
N TYR A 14 -1.84 6.32 11.68
CA TYR A 14 -0.78 5.44 12.16
C TYR A 14 0.55 5.68 11.43
N GLY A 15 0.49 5.83 10.11
CA GLY A 15 1.67 6.13 9.29
C GLY A 15 2.29 7.48 9.64
N GLY A 16 1.47 8.51 9.85
CA GLY A 16 1.89 9.83 10.29
C GLY A 16 2.59 9.80 11.66
N HIS A 17 2.05 9.04 12.61
CA HIS A 17 2.71 8.83 13.91
C HIS A 17 4.09 8.20 13.76
N LEU A 18 4.22 7.14 12.94
CA LEU A 18 5.51 6.51 12.69
C LEU A 18 6.48 7.43 11.95
N LEU A 19 6.00 8.25 11.00
CA LEU A 19 6.81 9.25 10.30
C LEU A 19 7.38 10.28 11.26
N GLN A 20 6.54 10.83 12.15
CA GLN A 20 6.96 11.79 13.16
C GLN A 20 8.04 11.17 14.07
N LYS A 21 7.80 9.95 14.57
CA LYS A 21 8.78 9.22 15.40
C LYS A 21 10.09 8.99 14.66
N SER A 22 10.03 8.60 13.38
CA SER A 22 11.21 8.38 12.54
C SER A 22 12.03 9.65 12.37
N LEU A 23 11.39 10.77 12.03
CA LEU A 23 12.06 12.07 11.87
C LEU A 23 12.70 12.56 13.17
N GLN A 24 11.99 12.47 14.30
CA GLN A 24 12.53 12.87 15.61
C GLN A 24 13.73 12.02 16.03
N LYS A 25 13.68 10.71 15.81
CA LYS A 25 14.69 9.77 16.32
C LYS A 25 15.88 9.59 15.37
N LEU A 26 15.63 9.54 14.07
CA LEU A 26 16.60 9.10 13.05
C LEU A 26 16.98 10.23 12.10
N GLY A 27 16.22 11.33 12.09
CA GLY A 27 16.38 12.46 11.16
C GLY A 27 15.86 12.14 9.76
N ALA A 28 16.07 13.08 8.83
CA ALA A 28 15.71 12.89 7.43
C ALA A 28 16.52 11.75 6.79
N GLY A 29 15.81 10.86 6.08
CA GLY A 29 16.36 9.73 5.31
C GLY A 29 16.31 10.02 3.81
N ARG A 30 15.16 9.79 3.19
CA ARG A 30 14.90 10.12 1.77
C ARG A 30 14.78 11.63 1.54
N SER A 31 15.27 12.09 0.40
CA SER A 31 15.01 13.43 -0.10
C SER A 31 13.55 13.57 -0.57
N ILE A 32 13.10 14.82 -0.66
CA ILE A 32 11.83 15.20 -1.29
C ILE A 32 12.09 15.65 -2.74
N LEU A 33 11.05 15.67 -3.57
CA LEU A 33 11.15 16.08 -4.97
C LEU A 33 10.29 17.32 -5.21
N LEU A 34 10.87 18.30 -5.91
CA LEU A 34 10.21 19.55 -6.28
C LEU A 34 10.07 19.67 -7.80
N ASP A 35 9.01 20.34 -8.25
CA ASP A 35 8.91 20.84 -9.62
C ASP A 35 9.74 22.12 -9.81
N LYS A 36 9.78 22.62 -11.05
CA LYS A 36 10.48 23.86 -11.42
C LYS A 36 9.94 25.13 -10.73
N ASN A 37 8.76 25.07 -10.10
CA ASN A 37 8.10 26.18 -9.42
C ASN A 37 8.15 26.03 -7.89
N ASN A 38 8.97 25.11 -7.36
CA ASN A 38 9.07 24.79 -5.93
C ASN A 38 7.81 24.15 -5.31
N ARG A 39 6.95 23.55 -6.13
CA ARG A 39 5.84 22.68 -5.67
C ARG A 39 6.36 21.28 -5.41
N VAL A 40 5.88 20.64 -4.34
CA VAL A 40 6.36 19.32 -3.92
C VAL A 40 5.68 18.21 -4.73
N ILE A 41 6.44 17.48 -5.53
CA ILE A 41 5.97 16.29 -6.28
C ILE A 41 5.94 15.07 -5.34
N ALA A 42 6.98 14.88 -4.53
CA ALA A 42 7.09 13.72 -3.64
C ALA A 42 7.63 14.12 -2.26
N GLY A 43 7.08 13.51 -1.22
CA GLY A 43 7.45 13.79 0.17
C GLY A 43 6.62 14.87 0.87
N ASN A 44 5.40 15.15 0.40
CA ASN A 44 4.46 16.10 1.02
C ASN A 44 4.31 15.86 2.54
N LYS A 45 4.01 14.62 2.95
CA LYS A 45 3.87 14.26 4.39
C LYS A 45 5.15 14.45 5.19
N THR A 46 6.31 14.19 4.58
CA THR A 46 7.62 14.45 5.21
C THR A 46 7.82 15.94 5.42
N LEU A 47 7.49 16.79 4.44
CA LEU A 47 7.61 18.23 4.56
C LEU A 47 6.68 18.79 5.65
N GLU A 48 5.40 18.40 5.65
CA GLU A 48 4.42 18.79 6.67
C GLU A 48 4.91 18.42 8.08
N THR A 49 5.37 17.18 8.25
CA THR A 49 5.84 16.69 9.55
C THR A 49 7.16 17.36 9.96
N ALA A 50 8.08 17.58 9.02
CA ALA A 50 9.32 18.30 9.27
C ALA A 50 9.07 19.74 9.75
N ALA A 51 8.15 20.45 9.09
CA ALA A 51 7.72 21.78 9.49
C ALA A 51 7.11 21.78 10.90
N ALA A 52 6.21 20.81 11.20
CA ALA A 52 5.63 20.66 12.54
C ALA A 52 6.67 20.35 13.64
N LEU A 53 7.81 19.78 13.27
CA LEU A 53 8.94 19.50 14.17
C LEU A 53 9.99 20.62 14.22
N GLY A 54 9.82 21.71 13.48
CA GLY A 54 10.79 22.81 13.41
C GLY A 54 12.06 22.48 12.61
N LEU A 55 12.00 21.49 11.71
CA LEU A 55 13.10 21.14 10.81
C LEU A 55 13.05 22.04 9.57
N GLU A 56 13.55 23.27 9.70
CA GLU A 56 13.40 24.32 8.68
C GLU A 56 14.54 24.39 7.66
N ASN A 57 15.70 23.79 7.97
CA ASN A 57 16.86 23.82 7.09
C ASN A 57 16.70 22.85 5.92
N VAL A 58 16.75 23.39 4.70
CA VAL A 58 16.55 22.63 3.46
C VAL A 58 17.66 22.95 2.47
N GLN A 59 18.24 21.92 1.88
CA GLN A 59 19.19 22.03 0.78
C GLN A 59 18.50 21.61 -0.51
N ILE A 60 18.48 22.51 -1.51
CA ILE A 60 17.92 22.25 -2.83
C ILE A 60 19.06 21.99 -3.80
N VAL A 61 18.97 20.91 -4.56
CA VAL A 61 19.87 20.56 -5.66
C VAL A 61 19.03 20.52 -6.93
N GLU A 62 19.30 21.44 -7.86
CA GLU A 62 18.61 21.46 -9.15
C GLU A 62 19.06 20.30 -10.03
N SER A 63 18.12 19.68 -10.76
CA SER A 63 18.36 18.55 -11.66
C SER A 63 17.39 18.60 -12.83
N ASP A 64 17.83 18.14 -14.00
CA ASP A 64 16.97 17.95 -15.17
C ASP A 64 16.41 16.52 -15.27
N GLY A 65 16.63 15.70 -14.24
CA GLY A 65 16.16 14.31 -14.15
C GLY A 65 17.02 13.30 -14.90
N LYS A 66 18.09 13.70 -15.60
CA LYS A 66 18.96 12.78 -16.35
C LYS A 66 20.10 12.18 -15.53
N THR A 67 20.40 12.79 -14.39
CA THR A 67 21.43 12.32 -13.46
C THR A 67 20.80 11.92 -12.13
N ILE A 68 21.15 10.74 -11.63
CA ILE A 68 20.71 10.26 -10.32
C ILE A 68 21.41 11.10 -9.24
N ILE A 69 20.62 11.72 -8.37
CA ILE A 69 21.12 12.45 -7.19
C ILE A 69 21.03 11.53 -5.97
N ALA A 70 22.17 11.31 -5.31
CA ALA A 70 22.25 10.49 -4.10
C ALA A 70 22.53 11.36 -2.87
N VAL A 71 21.74 11.18 -1.80
CA VAL A 71 21.97 11.81 -0.49
C VAL A 71 22.76 10.86 0.40
N LYS A 72 23.93 11.30 0.86
CA LYS A 72 24.80 10.52 1.77
C LYS A 72 24.74 11.08 3.18
N ARG A 73 24.27 10.28 4.14
CA ARG A 73 24.39 10.58 5.58
C ARG A 73 25.81 10.28 6.05
N THR A 74 26.53 11.29 6.53
CA THR A 74 27.91 11.15 7.02
C THR A 74 28.00 10.65 8.46
N ASP A 75 26.89 10.69 9.20
CA ASP A 75 26.77 10.30 10.61
C ASP A 75 26.15 8.91 10.80
N LEU A 76 25.97 8.14 9.72
CA LEU A 76 25.22 6.89 9.72
C LEU A 76 25.99 5.78 8.99
N ASP A 77 26.05 4.62 9.63
CA ASP A 77 26.54 3.37 9.06
C ASP A 77 25.39 2.37 8.98
N LEU A 78 25.20 1.75 7.81
CA LEU A 78 24.14 0.76 7.56
C LEU A 78 24.31 -0.49 8.44
N ASP A 79 25.54 -0.87 8.77
CA ASP A 79 25.81 -2.05 9.61
C ASP A 79 25.78 -1.74 11.11
N SER A 80 25.28 -0.57 11.48
CA SER A 80 24.93 -0.23 12.84
C SER A 80 23.44 -0.49 13.14
N LYS A 81 23.10 -0.62 14.44
CA LYS A 81 21.69 -0.66 14.88
C LYS A 81 20.88 0.53 14.35
N ARG A 82 21.44 1.75 14.40
CA ARG A 82 20.78 2.98 13.94
C ARG A 82 20.55 2.96 12.42
N GLY A 83 21.51 2.46 11.65
CA GLY A 83 21.39 2.31 10.19
C GLY A 83 20.32 1.31 9.78
N ARG A 84 20.32 0.11 10.38
CA ARG A 84 19.26 -0.89 10.14
C ARG A 84 17.89 -0.42 10.61
N GLU A 85 17.81 0.25 11.76
CA GLU A 85 16.56 0.85 12.24
C GLU A 85 16.02 1.91 11.27
N MET A 86 16.88 2.78 10.73
CA MET A 86 16.48 3.75 9.70
C MET A 86 15.98 3.08 8.44
N ALA A 87 16.68 2.08 7.92
CA ALA A 87 16.26 1.38 6.70
C ALA A 87 14.88 0.71 6.87
N LEU A 88 14.64 0.08 8.03
CA LEU A 88 13.35 -0.55 8.33
C LEU A 88 12.24 0.49 8.55
N ALA A 89 12.51 1.54 9.31
CA ALA A 89 11.54 2.59 9.60
C ALA A 89 11.12 3.32 8.33
N ASP A 90 12.08 3.70 7.48
CA ASP A 90 11.84 4.40 6.22
C ASP A 90 10.94 3.61 5.26
N ASN A 91 11.24 2.32 5.05
CA ASN A 91 10.41 1.43 4.23
C ASN A 91 9.02 1.21 4.85
N LYS A 92 8.96 0.95 6.17
CA LYS A 92 7.70 0.65 6.83
C LYS A 92 6.78 1.87 6.87
N VAL A 93 7.30 3.05 7.19
CA VAL A 93 6.55 4.31 7.17
C VAL A 93 6.00 4.58 5.78
N SER A 94 6.83 4.44 4.74
CA SER A 94 6.38 4.62 3.35
C SER A 94 5.22 3.68 3.01
N GLN A 95 5.29 2.41 3.42
CA GLN A 95 4.23 1.44 3.20
C GLN A 95 2.93 1.80 3.93
N VAL A 96 2.99 2.12 5.23
CA VAL A 96 1.77 2.29 6.04
C VAL A 96 1.18 3.69 5.98
N ASN A 97 1.96 4.67 5.56
CA ASN A 97 1.53 6.06 5.42
C ASN A 97 1.09 6.40 3.99
N LEU A 98 1.04 5.43 3.08
CA LEU A 98 0.47 5.64 1.75
C LEU A 98 -1.03 5.34 1.83
N SER A 99 -1.86 6.35 1.55
CA SER A 99 -3.29 6.18 1.37
C SER A 99 -3.71 7.14 0.27
N PHE A 100 -4.15 6.60 -0.87
CA PHE A 100 -4.62 7.42 -1.97
C PHE A 100 -6.05 7.89 -1.73
N ASP A 101 -6.32 9.14 -2.08
CA ASP A 101 -7.66 9.68 -2.29
C ASP A 101 -8.06 9.38 -3.73
N ALA A 102 -9.02 8.45 -3.90
CA ALA A 102 -9.41 7.95 -5.22
C ALA A 102 -10.00 9.06 -6.10
N ASP A 103 -10.81 9.96 -5.52
CA ASP A 103 -11.42 11.07 -6.26
C ASP A 103 -10.33 12.00 -6.79
N VAL A 104 -9.32 12.32 -5.97
CA VAL A 104 -8.19 13.16 -6.40
C VAL A 104 -7.34 12.48 -7.47
N VAL A 105 -7.12 11.16 -7.37
CA VAL A 105 -6.40 10.38 -8.39
C VAL A 105 -7.14 10.43 -9.72
N ASP A 106 -8.44 10.14 -9.72
CA ASP A 106 -9.28 10.12 -10.92
C ASP A 106 -9.38 11.52 -11.56
N ASP A 107 -9.56 12.56 -10.74
CA ASP A 107 -9.59 13.96 -11.20
C ASP A 107 -8.26 14.36 -11.86
N ILE A 108 -7.11 13.97 -11.27
CA ILE A 108 -5.79 14.25 -11.86
C ILE A 108 -5.63 13.48 -13.17
N ALA A 109 -6.01 12.22 -13.19
CA ALA A 109 -5.90 11.39 -14.39
C ALA A 109 -6.70 11.96 -15.55
N ALA A 110 -7.94 12.40 -15.29
CA ALA A 110 -8.81 13.02 -16.29
C ALA A 110 -8.27 14.38 -16.75
N ASP A 111 -7.82 15.24 -15.84
CA ASP A 111 -7.36 16.60 -16.17
C ASP A 111 -6.06 16.61 -16.98
N PHE A 112 -5.18 15.64 -16.72
CA PHE A 112 -3.83 15.59 -17.28
C PHE A 112 -3.59 14.43 -18.26
N ASP A 113 -4.65 13.70 -18.62
CA ASP A 113 -4.60 12.56 -19.56
C ASP A 113 -3.57 11.49 -19.12
N VAL A 114 -3.59 11.15 -17.82
CA VAL A 114 -2.68 10.13 -17.26
C VAL A 114 -3.33 8.76 -17.39
N ASP A 115 -2.66 7.84 -18.07
CA ASP A 115 -3.05 6.44 -18.07
C ASP A 115 -2.68 5.79 -16.73
N LEU A 116 -3.65 5.71 -15.83
CA LEU A 116 -3.50 5.12 -14.49
C LEU A 116 -3.03 3.66 -14.54
N ASN A 117 -3.33 2.94 -15.61
CA ASN A 117 -3.04 1.51 -15.73
C ASN A 117 -1.55 1.27 -15.97
N GLU A 118 -0.89 2.16 -16.71
CA GLU A 118 0.57 2.13 -16.88
C GLU A 118 1.34 2.25 -15.56
N TRP A 119 0.70 2.87 -14.55
CA TRP A 119 1.28 3.11 -13.23
C TRP A 119 0.75 2.16 -12.14
N GLY A 120 -0.07 1.17 -12.51
CA GLY A 120 -0.58 0.16 -11.59
C GLY A 120 -1.65 0.66 -10.62
N PHE A 121 -2.39 1.71 -10.99
CA PHE A 121 -3.59 2.17 -10.26
C PHE A 121 -4.85 1.35 -10.61
N ASP A 122 -4.75 0.40 -11.56
CA ASP A 122 -5.79 -0.60 -11.78
C ASP A 122 -6.19 -1.28 -10.47
N SER A 123 -7.50 -1.42 -10.27
CA SER A 123 -8.11 -2.07 -9.12
C SER A 123 -7.51 -3.46 -8.85
N ILE A 124 -6.64 -3.53 -7.83
CA ILE A 124 -6.23 -4.71 -7.04
C ILE A 124 -6.05 -5.98 -7.90
N GLU A 125 -4.92 -6.13 -8.57
CA GLU A 125 -4.23 -7.41 -8.44
C GLU A 125 -3.67 -7.45 -7.02
N PRO A 126 -4.13 -8.34 -6.13
CA PRO A 126 -3.45 -8.51 -4.86
C PRO A 126 -2.04 -8.95 -5.20
N GLU A 127 -1.03 -8.16 -4.81
CA GLU A 127 0.36 -8.61 -4.81
C GLU A 127 0.39 -10.05 -4.32
N GLU A 128 0.79 -10.98 -5.19
CA GLU A 128 1.09 -12.34 -4.81
C GLU A 128 2.19 -12.26 -3.75
N LYS A 129 1.80 -12.22 -2.47
CA LYS A 129 2.64 -12.80 -1.43
C LYS A 129 2.71 -14.28 -1.76
N LYS A 130 3.67 -14.65 -2.61
CA LYS A 130 4.26 -15.98 -2.61
C LYS A 130 4.83 -16.20 -1.22
N ILE A 131 3.98 -16.66 -0.31
CA ILE A 131 4.43 -17.28 0.91
C ILE A 131 5.13 -18.55 0.42
N SER A 132 6.46 -18.52 0.45
CA SER A 132 7.26 -19.74 0.36
C SER A 132 6.88 -20.58 1.57
N LEU A 133 5.98 -21.54 1.38
CA LEU A 133 5.70 -22.57 2.36
C LEU A 133 6.78 -23.66 2.22
N PRO A 134 7.29 -24.22 3.33
CA PRO A 134 8.18 -25.37 3.28
C PRO A 134 7.47 -26.53 2.56
N SER A 135 8.20 -27.27 1.72
CA SER A 135 7.60 -28.32 0.89
C SER A 135 6.98 -29.43 1.75
N GLY A 136 5.69 -29.71 1.50
CA GLY A 136 5.02 -30.91 1.99
C GLY A 136 3.51 -30.69 2.17
N GLU A 137 2.73 -31.30 1.29
CA GLU A 137 1.29 -31.61 1.39
C GLU A 137 0.24 -30.61 0.82
N LYS A 138 -0.52 -31.15 -0.16
CA LYS A 138 -1.71 -30.68 -0.90
C LYS A 138 -1.54 -29.51 -1.89
N GLU A 139 -1.93 -29.76 -3.15
CA GLU A 139 -1.99 -28.73 -4.21
C GLU A 139 -3.21 -27.82 -4.01
N PHE A 140 -3.00 -26.69 -3.34
CA PHE A 140 -4.00 -25.63 -3.25
C PHE A 140 -3.96 -24.76 -4.52
N LYS A 141 -5.14 -24.40 -5.06
CA LYS A 141 -5.26 -23.48 -6.20
C LYS A 141 -5.88 -22.16 -5.73
N GLN A 142 -5.19 -21.04 -6.01
CA GLN A 142 -5.72 -19.70 -5.81
C GLN A 142 -6.57 -19.29 -7.03
N MET A 143 -7.69 -18.61 -6.80
CA MET A 143 -8.57 -18.06 -7.82
C MET A 143 -8.90 -16.61 -7.47
N THR A 144 -8.88 -15.72 -8.46
CA THR A 144 -9.15 -14.28 -8.30
C THR A 144 -10.33 -13.90 -9.18
N PHE A 145 -11.20 -13.02 -8.68
CA PHE A 145 -12.39 -12.53 -9.38
C PHE A 145 -12.48 -11.01 -9.23
N ILE A 146 -12.92 -10.34 -10.29
CA ILE A 146 -13.25 -8.92 -10.26
C ILE A 146 -14.78 -8.81 -10.11
N LEU A 147 -15.23 -8.07 -9.10
CA LEU A 147 -16.62 -7.90 -8.74
C LEU A 147 -16.93 -6.41 -8.57
N THR A 148 -18.14 -5.99 -8.90
CA THR A 148 -18.62 -4.66 -8.48
C THR A 148 -18.81 -4.63 -6.96
N ASP A 149 -18.83 -3.45 -6.35
CA ASP A 149 -19.05 -3.29 -4.90
C ASP A 149 -20.29 -4.05 -4.39
N ASP A 150 -21.38 -3.99 -5.13
CA ASP A 150 -22.63 -4.67 -4.78
C ASP A 150 -22.51 -6.19 -4.95
N GLN A 151 -21.73 -6.67 -5.91
CA GLN A 151 -21.45 -8.10 -6.06
C GLN A 151 -20.54 -8.58 -4.91
N ALA A 152 -19.49 -7.84 -4.57
CA ALA A 152 -18.58 -8.15 -3.47
C ALA A 152 -19.31 -8.21 -2.12
N LYS A 153 -20.14 -7.20 -1.81
CA LYS A 153 -20.97 -7.20 -0.59
C LYS A 153 -21.88 -8.42 -0.50
N ARG A 154 -22.51 -8.81 -1.62
CA ARG A 154 -23.36 -10.02 -1.69
C ARG A 154 -22.56 -11.30 -1.46
N VAL A 155 -21.40 -11.45 -2.11
CA VAL A 155 -20.52 -12.62 -1.95
C VAL A 155 -20.02 -12.73 -0.51
N GLU A 156 -19.55 -11.64 0.09
CA GLU A 156 -19.12 -11.63 1.49
C GLU A 156 -20.25 -11.99 2.45
N SER A 157 -21.45 -11.48 2.21
CA SER A 157 -22.61 -11.75 3.06
C SER A 157 -22.99 -13.22 3.00
N ALA A 158 -22.96 -13.83 1.81
CA ALA A 158 -23.20 -15.24 1.61
C ALA A 158 -22.14 -16.12 2.30
N ILE A 159 -20.85 -15.79 2.15
CA ILE A 159 -19.75 -16.48 2.83
C ILE A 159 -19.90 -16.39 4.35
N LYS A 160 -20.16 -15.18 4.89
CA LYS A 160 -20.37 -14.97 6.34
C LYS A 160 -21.54 -15.78 6.87
N LEU A 161 -22.63 -15.88 6.10
CA LEU A 161 -23.81 -16.65 6.48
C LEU A 161 -23.48 -18.14 6.54
N VAL A 162 -22.90 -18.68 5.47
CA VAL A 162 -22.56 -20.10 5.34
C VAL A 162 -21.57 -20.54 6.42
N LYS A 163 -20.59 -19.69 6.76
CA LYS A 163 -19.65 -19.95 7.88
C LYS A 163 -20.30 -20.01 9.25
N LYS A 164 -21.48 -19.42 9.44
CA LYS A 164 -22.22 -19.49 10.71
C LYS A 164 -23.11 -20.72 10.80
N THR A 165 -23.57 -21.23 9.66
CA THR A 165 -24.57 -22.31 9.58
C THR A 165 -23.95 -23.68 9.34
N ASN A 166 -22.66 -23.75 9.01
CA ASN A 166 -21.98 -24.97 8.59
C ASN A 166 -20.61 -25.09 9.28
N ASP A 167 -20.22 -26.32 9.55
CA ASP A 167 -18.89 -26.68 10.04
C ASP A 167 -18.01 -27.11 8.86
N PHE A 168 -16.78 -26.58 8.84
CA PHE A 168 -15.79 -26.83 7.78
C PHE A 168 -14.52 -27.52 8.30
N ASP A 169 -14.57 -28.04 9.53
CA ASP A 169 -13.51 -28.86 10.09
C ASP A 169 -13.34 -30.17 9.29
N GLY A 170 -12.09 -30.59 9.09
CA GLY A 170 -11.78 -31.83 8.37
C GLY A 170 -11.84 -31.76 6.83
N THR A 171 -12.12 -30.59 6.24
CA THR A 171 -12.08 -30.36 4.78
C THR A 171 -10.68 -30.49 4.18
N GLY A 172 -9.64 -30.48 5.01
CA GLY A 172 -8.25 -30.52 4.57
C GLY A 172 -7.77 -29.22 3.92
N ASN A 173 -8.56 -28.15 4.02
CA ASN A 173 -8.25 -26.79 3.58
C ASN A 173 -8.52 -25.82 4.74
N GLU A 174 -7.47 -25.12 5.20
CA GLU A 174 -7.57 -24.18 6.33
C GLU A 174 -8.17 -22.82 5.92
N ASN A 175 -8.34 -22.56 4.62
CA ASN A 175 -8.99 -21.35 4.13
C ASN A 175 -10.52 -21.44 4.29
N SER A 176 -11.01 -20.97 5.43
CA SER A 176 -12.44 -20.95 5.77
C SER A 176 -13.34 -20.20 4.76
N ASN A 177 -12.82 -19.22 4.03
CA ASN A 177 -13.59 -18.54 2.98
C ASN A 177 -13.68 -19.39 1.71
N GLY A 178 -12.60 -20.08 1.35
CA GLY A 178 -12.58 -21.04 0.24
C GLY A 178 -13.55 -22.19 0.45
N ASN A 179 -13.61 -22.75 1.67
CA ASN A 179 -14.56 -23.82 2.02
C ASN A 179 -16.01 -23.36 1.90
N ALA A 180 -16.31 -22.16 2.40
CA ALA A 180 -17.65 -21.58 2.31
C ALA A 180 -18.05 -21.31 0.85
N LEU A 181 -17.13 -20.82 0.01
CA LEU A 181 -17.39 -20.60 -1.40
C LEU A 181 -17.63 -21.91 -2.15
N ALA A 182 -16.82 -22.95 -1.90
CA ALA A 182 -17.01 -24.27 -2.49
C ALA A 182 -18.39 -24.85 -2.12
N PHE A 183 -18.77 -24.74 -0.85
CA PHE A 183 -20.10 -25.15 -0.38
C PHE A 183 -21.24 -24.43 -1.12
N ILE A 184 -21.13 -23.12 -1.32
CA ILE A 184 -22.13 -22.33 -2.06
C ILE A 184 -22.27 -22.85 -3.50
N VAL A 185 -21.15 -23.14 -4.16
CA VAL A 185 -21.12 -23.68 -5.52
C VAL A 185 -21.74 -25.07 -5.58
N ASP A 186 -21.43 -25.95 -4.63
CA ASP A 186 -22.00 -27.30 -4.56
C ASP A 186 -23.52 -27.27 -4.39
N GLN A 187 -24.04 -26.36 -3.56
CA GLN A 187 -25.49 -26.17 -3.40
C GLN A 187 -26.17 -25.70 -4.70
N TYR A 188 -25.48 -24.88 -5.50
CA TYR A 188 -25.99 -24.47 -6.81
C TYR A 188 -25.96 -25.62 -7.82
N LEU A 189 -24.86 -26.37 -7.89
CA LEU A 189 -24.73 -27.54 -8.77
C LEU A 189 -25.74 -28.64 -8.43
N ALA A 190 -26.02 -28.88 -7.16
CA ALA A 190 -27.03 -29.84 -6.72
C ALA A 190 -28.45 -29.49 -7.21
N LYS A 191 -28.77 -28.19 -7.32
CA LYS A 191 -30.07 -27.72 -7.87
C LYS A 191 -30.17 -27.87 -9.38
N LEU A 192 -29.04 -27.91 -10.10
CA LEU A 192 -29.03 -28.10 -11.54
C LEU A 192 -29.10 -29.58 -11.94
N ASN A 193 -28.66 -30.47 -11.05
CA ASN A 193 -28.57 -31.91 -11.29
C ASN A 193 -29.71 -32.72 -10.63
N GLY A 194 -30.70 -32.06 -10.02
CA GLY A 194 -31.88 -32.68 -9.41
C GLY A 194 -33.15 -32.11 -10.02
#